data_AF-A0A7X8J4F8-F1
#
_entry.id   AF-A0A7X8J4F8-F1
#
_cell.length_a   1.000
_cell.length_b   1.000
_cell.length_c   1.000
_cell.angle_alpha   90.00
_cell.angle_beta   90.00
_cell.angle_gamma   90.00
#
_symmetry.space_group_name_H-M   'P 1'
#
loop_
_entity.id
_entity.type
_entity.pdbx_description
1 polymer ?
#
loop_
_entity_poly.entity_id
_entity_poly.type
_entity_poly.pdbx_seq_one_letter_code
_entity_poly.pdbx_strand_id
1 'polypeptide(L)' 'MKTNRQHTIGVFDSGFGGLTILKEIIQLAPAYNYIYLGDNARTPYGSRSFETVYEYTLQAVKKLFDLGCSLIIIACNTAS' A
#
# COMPACT_ATOMS: atom_id res chain seq x y z
N MET A 1 15.84 -27.58 0.92
CA MET A 1 16.13 -26.15 0.69
C MET A 1 14.84 -25.37 0.90
N LYS A 2 14.75 -24.48 1.91
CA LYS A 2 13.62 -23.55 2.02
C LYS A 2 13.76 -22.53 0.91
N THR A 3 12.81 -22.48 -0.01
CA THR A 3 12.73 -21.44 -1.04
C THR A 3 12.66 -20.09 -0.36
N ASN A 4 13.75 -19.31 -0.43
CA ASN A 4 13.81 -17.96 0.12
C ASN A 4 13.01 -17.03 -0.82
N ARG A 5 11.68 -17.20 -0.86
CA ARG A 5 10.79 -16.19 -1.44
C ARG A 5 10.79 -15.05 -0.45
N GLN A 6 11.67 -14.10 -0.69
CA GLN A 6 11.60 -12.78 -0.09
C GLN A 6 10.17 -12.24 -0.29
N HIS A 7 9.34 -12.31 0.75
CA HIS A 7 7.93 -11.92 0.67
C HIS A 7 7.84 -10.40 0.64
N THR A 8 7.41 -9.85 -0.50
CA THR A 8 7.22 -8.40 -0.65
C THR A 8 5.84 -8.01 -0.12
N ILE A 9 5.80 -7.03 0.77
CA ILE A 9 4.57 -6.43 1.30
C ILE A 9 4.32 -5.11 0.56
N GLY A 10 3.14 -4.99 -0.03
CA GLY A 10 2.67 -3.74 -0.64
C GLY A 10 2.07 -2.84 0.43
N VAL A 11 2.38 -1.54 0.39
CA VAL A 11 1.75 -0.53 1.25
C VAL A 11 1.16 0.54 0.36
N PHE A 12 -0.14 0.78 0.49
CA PHE A 12 -0.87 1.77 -0.30
C PHE A 12 -1.31 2.96 0.55
N ASP A 13 -1.12 4.17 0.04
CA ASP A 13 -1.73 5.40 0.58
C ASP A 13 -2.20 6.33 -0.55
N SER A 14 -3.15 7.21 -0.27
CA SER A 14 -3.58 8.27 -1.19
C SER A 14 -2.54 9.38 -1.40
N GLY A 15 -1.46 9.39 -0.61
CA GLY A 15 -0.38 10.38 -0.71
C GLY A 15 0.89 9.95 0.02
N PHE A 16 1.47 10.86 0.81
CA PHE A 16 2.70 10.64 1.58
C PHE A 16 2.47 10.29 3.07
N GLY A 17 1.23 10.39 3.56
CA GLY A 17 0.91 10.21 4.98
C GLY A 17 1.27 8.81 5.48
N GLY A 18 1.05 7.81 4.63
CA GLY A 18 1.37 6.41 4.89
C GLY A 18 2.85 6.09 5.05
N LEU A 19 3.78 7.00 4.68
CA LEU A 19 5.21 6.79 4.88
C LEU A 19 5.60 6.71 6.36
N THR A 20 4.86 7.39 7.23
CA THR A 20 5.08 7.32 8.69
C THR A 20 4.75 5.92 9.22
N ILE A 21 3.64 5.35 8.77
CA ILE A 21 3.21 3.97 9.09
C ILE A 21 4.21 2.97 8.52
N LEU A 22 4.63 3.13 7.25
CA LEU A 22 5.64 2.26 6.63
C LEU A 22 6.95 2.26 7.42
N LYS A 23 7.40 3.44 7.88
CA LYS A 23 8.63 3.56 8.66
C LYS A 23 8.57 2.73 9.96
N GLU A 24 7.44 2.72 10.65
CA GLU A 24 7.26 1.91 11.85
C GLU A 24 7.17 0.41 11.53
N ILE A 25 6.49 0.04 10.44
CA ILE A 25 6.42 -1.36 9.99
C ILE A 25 7.81 -1.91 9.66
N ILE A 26 8.64 -1.14 8.95
CA ILE A 26 10.02 -1.55 8.61
C ILE A 26 10.85 -1.77 9.87
N GLN A 27 10.69 -0.93 10.90
CA GLN A 27 11.40 -1.10 12.17
C GLN A 27 10.97 -2.38 12.90
N LEU A 28 9.68 -2.72 12.89
CA LEU A 28 9.14 -3.90 13.56
C LEU A 28 9.38 -5.20 12.78
N ALA A 29 9.43 -5.13 11.45
CA ALA A 29 9.54 -6.31 10.58
C ALA A 29 10.55 -6.07 9.44
N PRO A 30 11.85 -5.90 9.75
CA PRO A 30 12.89 -5.55 8.77
C PRO A 30 13.26 -6.69 7.81
N ALA A 31 12.79 -7.92 8.07
CA ALA A 31 13.11 -9.10 7.27
C ALA A 31 12.30 -9.21 5.95
N TYR A 32 11.28 -8.35 5.76
CA TYR A 32 10.47 -8.31 4.55
C TYR A 32 10.94 -7.22 3.59
N ASN A 33 10.63 -7.37 2.31
CA ASN A 33 10.73 -6.26 1.36
C ASN A 33 9.42 -5.50 1.31
N TYR A 34 9.51 -4.22 0.95
CA TYR A 34 8.35 -3.33 0.90
C TYR A 34 8.28 -2.60 -0.44
N ILE A 35 7.07 -2.47 -0.98
CA ILE A 35 6.77 -1.56 -2.08
C ILE A 35 5.72 -0.59 -1.57
N TYR A 36 6.01 0.71 -1.66
CA TYR A 36 5.05 1.76 -1.35
C TYR A 36 4.44 2.33 -2.62
N LEU A 37 3.12 2.37 -2.69
CA LEU A 37 2.38 3.02 -3.77
C LEU A 37 1.59 4.19 -3.16
N GLY A 38 2.02 5.41 -3.47
CA GLY A 38 1.32 6.64 -3.12
C GLY A 38 0.59 7.23 -4.32
N ASP A 39 -0.73 7.39 -4.24
CA ASP A 39 -1.56 7.91 -5.34
C ASP A 39 -1.66 9.45 -5.38
N ASN A 40 -0.51 10.10 -5.41
CA ASN A 40 -0.41 11.56 -5.35
C ASN A 40 -1.13 12.29 -6.50
N ALA A 41 -1.32 11.63 -7.65
CA ALA A 41 -2.01 12.22 -8.80
C ALA A 41 -3.51 12.46 -8.56
N ARG A 42 -4.13 11.75 -7.62
CA ARG A 42 -5.57 11.80 -7.33
C ARG A 42 -5.88 12.22 -5.89
N THR A 43 -4.86 12.61 -5.13
CA THR A 43 -4.98 13.12 -3.76
C THR A 43 -5.71 14.49 -3.73
N PRO A 44 -6.43 14.84 -2.65
CA PRO A 44 -6.79 14.01 -1.49
C PRO A 44 -8.03 13.15 -1.76
N TYR A 45 -8.11 12.00 -1.09
CA TYR A 45 -9.28 11.10 -1.18
C TYR A 45 -10.47 11.58 -0.34
N GLY A 46 -10.23 12.33 0.75
CA GLY A 46 -11.28 12.72 1.71
C GLY A 46 -12.47 13.51 1.14
N SER A 47 -12.32 14.12 -0.04
CA SER A 47 -13.39 14.86 -0.73
C SER A 47 -14.08 14.06 -1.84
N ARG A 48 -13.74 12.77 -2.01
CA ARG A 48 -14.28 11.91 -3.07
C ARG A 48 -15.44 11.05 -2.56
N SER A 49 -16.26 10.57 -3.50
CA SER A 49 -17.32 9.61 -3.15
C SER A 49 -16.71 8.27 -2.74
N PHE A 50 -17.49 7.48 -2.00
CA PHE A 50 -17.09 6.12 -1.61
C PHE A 50 -16.72 5.26 -2.83
N GLU A 51 -17.54 5.30 -3.88
CA GLU A 51 -17.34 4.53 -5.11
C GLU A 51 -16.03 4.91 -5.79
N THR A 52 -15.74 6.21 -5.85
CA THR A 52 -14.48 6.72 -6.42
C THR A 52 -13.28 6.23 -5.62
N VAL A 53 -13.34 6.32 -4.28
CA VAL A 53 -12.26 5.85 -3.39
C VAL A 53 -12.07 4.34 -3.54
N TYR A 54 -13.16 3.58 -3.59
CA TYR A 54 -13.13 2.14 -3.80
C TYR A 54 -12.44 1.77 -5.12
N GLU A 55 -12.82 2.41 -6.23
CA GLU A 55 -12.24 2.15 -7.54
C GLU A 55 -10.74 2.45 -7.59
N TYR A 56 -10.32 3.60 -7.07
CA TYR A 56 -8.90 3.96 -7.06
C TYR A 56 -8.08 3.02 -6.16
N THR A 57 -8.62 2.65 -5.01
CA THR A 57 -7.99 1.71 -4.08
C THR A 57 -7.88 0.33 -4.73
N LEU A 58 -8.93 -0.15 -5.40
CA LEU A 58 -8.92 -1.43 -6.11
C LEU A 58 -7.85 -1.45 -7.22
N GLN A 59 -7.70 -0.36 -7.98
CA GLN A 59 -6.65 -0.24 -9.01
C GLN A 59 -5.25 -0.32 -8.39
N ALA A 60 -5.01 0.39 -7.28
CA ALA A 60 -3.73 0.36 -6.57
C ALA A 60 -3.41 -1.03 -6.00
N VAL A 61 -4.40 -1.68 -5.38
CA VAL A 61 -4.28 -3.04 -4.84
C VAL A 61 -3.94 -4.05 -5.93
N LYS A 62 -4.65 -4.02 -7.07
CA LYS A 62 -4.34 -4.86 -8.23
C LYS A 62 -2.91 -4.61 -8.72
N LYS A 63 -2.49 -3.35 -8.84
CA LYS A 63 -1.14 -3.01 -9.27
C LYS A 63 -0.07 -3.55 -8.32
N LEU A 64 -0.28 -3.52 -7.01
CA LEU A 64 0.65 -4.08 -6.03
C LEU A 64 0.75 -5.60 -6.14
N PHE A 65 -0.37 -6.30 -6.37
CA PHE A 65 -0.33 -7.73 -6.67
C PHE A 65 0.41 -8.04 -7.97
N ASP A 66 0.23 -7.25 -9.03
CA ASP A 66 0.96 -7.39 -10.30
C ASP A 66 2.48 -7.16 -10.13
N LEU A 67 2.87 -6.35 -9.13
CA LEU A 67 4.28 -6.14 -8.74
C LEU A 67 4.84 -7.28 -7.87
N GLY A 68 4.05 -8.32 -7.59
CA GLY A 68 4.48 -9.51 -6.86
C GLY A 68 4.36 -9.41 -5.34
N CYS A 69 3.61 -8.42 -4.81
CA CYS A 69 3.31 -8.37 -3.39
C CYS A 69 2.42 -9.54 -2.98
N SER A 70 2.76 -10.24 -1.89
CA SER A 70 1.94 -11.35 -1.36
C SER A 70 0.96 -10.91 -0.27
N LEU A 71 1.12 -9.69 0.25
CA LEU A 71 0.29 -9.06 1.26
C LEU A 71 0.21 -7.57 0.92
N ILE A 72 -0.94 -6.94 1.15
CA ILE A 72 -1.14 -5.50 0.97
C ILE A 72 -1.69 -4.89 2.26
N ILE A 73 -1.09 -3.78 2.66
CA ILE A 73 -1.51 -2.94 3.78
C ILE A 73 -2.07 -1.64 3.22
N ILE A 74 -3.30 -1.29 3.58
CA ILE A 74 -3.90 0.00 3.26
C ILE A 74 -3.57 0.95 4.41
N ALA A 75 -2.66 1.90 4.17
CA ALA A 75 -2.21 2.91 5.13
C ALA A 75 -3.02 4.22 5.06
N CYS A 76 -3.91 4.36 4.07
CA CYS A 76 -4.80 5.51 3.93
C CYS A 76 -6.07 5.34 4.77
N ASN A 77 -6.27 6.18 5.78
CA ASN A 77 -7.48 6.14 6.62
C ASN A 77 -8.79 6.27 5.83
N THR A 78 -8.80 7.04 4.74
CA THR A 78 -10.00 7.23 3.91
C THR A 78 -10.31 6.02 3.04
N ALA A 79 -9.31 5.21 2.70
CA ALA A 79 -9.47 4.03 1.85
C ALA A 79 -9.69 2.73 2.65
N SER A 80 -9.40 2.76 3.96
CA SER A 80 -9.57 1.63 4.89
C SER A 80 -11.01 1.36 5.30
#